data_AF-A0A9Q0ES97-F1
#
_entry.id   AF-A0A9Q0ES97-F1
#
_cell.length_a   1.000
_cell.length_b   1.000
_cell.length_c   1.000
_cell.angle_alpha   90.00
_cell.angle_beta   90.00
_cell.angle_gamma   90.00
#
_symmetry.space_group_name_H-M   'P 1'
#
loop_
_entity.id
_entity.type
_entity.pdbx_description
1 polymer ?
#
loop_
_entity_poly.entity_id
_entity_poly.type
_entity_poly.pdbx_seq_one_letter_code
_entity_poly.pdbx_strand_id
1 'polypeptide(L)'
;MGASLTRAAQWTPASSGGGVGGTGTLEVTPINESLLADMLTFVEQFGPEHPLEAAHVFKEPLRWTTALAASDFNEDYDISGADVQSQETGDDGRPSLRISPPTVSVETFSQLSKLAQLSGAKGPAELRACLEENRGLVVKILGPSFAAVLEGDADTSTLQLDDQQRADQQLAEDCEVKVKLYLLLQHLDDQLLSSTLTDFSKEVGLSPSAVKNEVELLKGFCSEGNKRVLKSVRYTSGLN
;
A
#
# COMPACT_ATOMS: atom_id res chain seq x y z
N MET A 1 0.01 8.17 1.12
CA MET A 1 -0.44 6.89 1.68
C MET A 1 -1.84 7.12 2.16
N GLY A 2 -2.78 6.22 1.88
CA GLY A 2 -4.08 6.29 2.55
C GLY A 2 -3.89 6.31 4.07
N ALA A 3 -4.83 6.93 4.78
CA ALA A 3 -4.80 6.97 6.23
C ALA A 3 -4.78 5.55 6.83
N SER A 4 -5.30 4.56 6.10
CA SER A 4 -5.42 3.20 6.61
C SER A 4 -4.18 2.36 6.45
N LEU A 5 -3.46 2.46 5.34
CA LEU A 5 -2.12 1.85 5.22
C LEU A 5 -1.15 2.31 6.28
N THR A 6 -1.22 3.61 6.60
CA THR A 6 -0.39 4.22 7.65
C THR A 6 -0.72 3.65 9.03
N ARG A 7 -1.98 3.24 9.26
CA ARG A 7 -2.44 2.69 10.54
C ARG A 7 -2.33 1.16 10.64
N ALA A 8 -2.60 0.44 9.56
CA ALA A 8 -2.71 -1.01 9.54
C ALA A 8 -1.35 -1.69 9.34
N ALA A 9 -0.45 -1.07 8.56
CA ALA A 9 0.85 -1.64 8.32
C ALA A 9 1.83 -1.38 9.48
N GLN A 10 2.69 -2.36 9.73
CA GLN A 10 3.75 -2.25 10.73
C GLN A 10 4.99 -1.62 10.09
N TRP A 11 5.40 -0.47 10.61
CA TRP A 11 6.54 0.29 10.13
C TRP A 11 7.63 0.32 11.19
N THR A 12 8.88 0.05 10.79
CA THR A 12 10.01 0.28 11.68
C THR A 12 10.20 1.80 11.82
N PRO A 13 10.21 2.35 13.04
CA PRO A 13 10.52 3.75 13.24
C PRO A 13 11.94 4.02 12.72
N ALA A 14 12.10 5.12 12.00
CA ALA A 14 13.41 5.60 11.58
C ALA A 14 14.30 5.68 12.83
N SER A 15 15.38 4.90 12.86
CA SER A 15 16.27 4.88 14.02
C SER A 15 16.75 6.30 14.30
N SER A 16 16.49 6.80 15.50
CA SER A 16 17.01 8.07 16.00
C SER A 16 18.53 7.94 16.20
N GLY A 17 19.27 8.03 15.11
CA GLY A 17 20.72 7.83 15.06
C GLY A 17 21.33 8.68 13.94
N GLY A 18 21.38 9.99 14.19
CA GLY A 18 22.28 10.97 13.56
C GLY A 18 22.63 10.78 12.08
N GLY A 19 21.75 11.24 11.18
CA GLY A 19 22.04 11.38 9.76
C GLY A 19 20.77 11.50 8.93
N VAL A 20 20.53 12.69 8.38
CA VAL A 20 19.51 13.09 7.40
C VAL A 20 18.59 11.97 6.87
N GLY A 21 17.31 12.01 7.26
CA GLY A 21 16.22 11.39 6.48
C GLY A 21 16.05 9.87 6.58
N GLY A 22 16.15 9.30 7.79
CA GLY A 22 15.73 7.91 8.00
C GLY A 22 14.25 7.76 7.64
N THR A 23 13.95 7.05 6.55
CA THR A 23 12.59 6.75 6.10
C THR A 23 12.19 5.43 6.76
N GLY A 24 11.04 5.38 7.45
CA GLY A 24 10.58 4.14 8.08
C GLY A 24 10.37 3.05 7.03
N THR A 25 10.89 1.85 7.29
CA THR A 25 10.77 0.68 6.41
C THR A 25 9.55 -0.15 6.78
N LEU A 26 8.92 -0.79 5.79
CA LEU A 26 7.80 -1.69 6.01
C LEU A 26 8.32 -3.00 6.59
N GLU A 27 7.84 -3.39 7.77
CA GLU A 27 8.34 -4.61 8.43
C GLU A 27 7.94 -5.88 7.66
N VAL A 28 8.81 -6.89 7.72
CA VAL A 28 8.52 -8.21 7.15
C VAL A 28 7.75 -9.01 8.20
N THR A 29 6.43 -8.82 8.23
CA THR A 29 5.52 -9.54 9.12
C THR A 29 4.40 -10.20 8.31
N PRO A 30 3.78 -11.29 8.81
CA PRO A 30 2.72 -11.99 8.07
C PRO A 30 1.56 -11.07 7.65
N ILE A 31 1.20 -10.11 8.51
CA ILE A 31 0.14 -9.12 8.24
C ILE A 31 0.55 -8.21 7.07
N ASN A 32 1.78 -7.67 7.11
CA ASN A 32 2.27 -6.82 6.03
C ASN A 32 2.43 -7.59 4.71
N GLU A 33 2.81 -8.87 4.76
CA GLU A 33 2.87 -9.71 3.56
C GLU A 33 1.49 -9.97 2.97
N SER A 34 0.47 -10.22 3.80
CA SER A 34 -0.91 -10.34 3.35
C SER A 34 -1.42 -9.04 2.71
N LEU A 35 -1.15 -7.90 3.36
CA LEU A 35 -1.49 -6.58 2.82
C LEU A 35 -0.85 -6.32 1.45
N LEU A 36 0.44 -6.65 1.30
CA LEU A 36 1.14 -6.52 0.03
C LEU A 36 0.56 -7.44 -1.04
N ALA A 37 0.15 -8.66 -0.68
CA ALA A 37 -0.47 -9.59 -1.62
C ALA A 37 -1.85 -9.10 -2.11
N ASP A 38 -2.69 -8.59 -1.20
CA ASP A 38 -3.99 -8.02 -1.53
C ASP A 38 -3.84 -6.81 -2.47
N MET A 39 -2.89 -5.92 -2.18
CA MET A 39 -2.58 -4.78 -3.04
C MET A 39 -2.01 -5.17 -4.39
N LEU A 40 -1.10 -6.15 -4.42
CA LEU A 40 -0.51 -6.60 -5.67
C LEU A 40 -1.61 -7.14 -6.59
N THR A 41 -2.53 -7.93 -6.03
CA THR A 41 -3.71 -8.44 -6.75
C THR A 41 -4.57 -7.30 -7.29
N PHE A 42 -4.82 -6.27 -6.48
CA PHE A 42 -5.56 -5.08 -6.92
C PHE A 42 -4.85 -4.38 -8.08
N VAL A 43 -3.54 -4.11 -7.98
CA VAL A 43 -2.77 -3.43 -9.03
C VAL A 43 -2.73 -4.26 -10.31
N GLU A 44 -2.59 -5.57 -10.22
CA GLU A 44 -2.62 -6.49 -11.36
C GLU A 44 -3.96 -6.44 -12.12
N GLN A 45 -5.08 -6.33 -11.40
CA GLN A 45 -6.43 -6.30 -11.97
C GLN A 45 -6.90 -4.90 -12.38
N PHE A 46 -6.26 -3.85 -11.85
CA PHE A 46 -6.68 -2.46 -12.05
C PHE A 46 -6.78 -2.06 -13.53
N GLY A 47 -5.76 -2.39 -14.33
CA GLY A 47 -5.73 -2.04 -15.76
C GLY A 47 -6.91 -2.62 -16.55
N PRO A 48 -7.13 -3.94 -16.51
CA PRO A 48 -8.27 -4.58 -17.16
C PRO A 48 -9.65 -4.12 -16.65
N GLU A 49 -9.79 -3.87 -15.35
CA GLU A 49 -11.09 -3.52 -14.73
C GLU A 49 -11.45 -2.04 -14.90
N HIS A 50 -10.45 -1.17 -14.94
CA HIS A 50 -10.59 0.29 -14.95
C HIS A 50 -9.70 0.94 -16.02
N PRO A 51 -9.91 0.66 -17.31
CA PRO A 51 -8.98 1.06 -18.37
C PRO A 51 -8.85 2.59 -18.53
N LEU A 52 -9.91 3.35 -18.26
CA LEU A 52 -9.90 4.82 -18.35
C LEU A 52 -9.10 5.43 -17.20
N GLU A 53 -9.34 4.98 -15.97
CA GLU A 53 -8.63 5.39 -14.78
C GLU A 53 -7.17 4.92 -14.81
N ALA A 54 -6.90 3.75 -15.41
CA ALA A 54 -5.56 3.20 -15.55
C ALA A 54 -4.68 4.01 -16.51
N ALA A 55 -5.28 4.55 -17.57
CA ALA A 55 -4.62 5.44 -18.53
C ALA A 55 -4.37 6.85 -17.97
N HIS A 56 -4.93 7.19 -16.81
CA HIS A 56 -4.72 8.50 -16.20
C HIS A 56 -3.23 8.71 -15.86
N VAL A 57 -2.69 9.84 -16.34
CA VAL A 57 -1.31 10.25 -16.08
C VAL A 57 -1.22 10.91 -14.71
N PHE A 58 -0.33 10.39 -13.86
CA PHE A 58 -0.10 10.91 -12.52
C PHE A 58 0.40 12.35 -12.54
N LYS A 59 0.04 13.13 -11.51
CA LYS A 59 0.61 14.48 -11.32
C LYS A 59 2.12 14.45 -11.13
N GLU A 60 2.62 13.44 -10.42
CA GLU A 60 4.03 13.16 -10.23
C GLU A 60 4.30 11.66 -10.47
N PRO A 61 5.38 11.31 -11.19
CA PRO A 61 5.75 9.92 -11.40
C PRO A 61 6.08 9.23 -10.08
N LEU A 62 5.62 7.98 -9.95
CA LEU A 62 6.07 7.11 -8.87
C LEU A 62 7.47 6.61 -9.19
N ARG A 63 8.39 6.74 -8.23
CA ARG A 63 9.78 6.33 -8.41
C ARG A 63 10.25 5.48 -7.24
N TRP A 64 10.94 4.39 -7.56
CA TRP A 64 11.54 3.54 -6.54
C TRP A 64 12.78 2.82 -7.06
N THR A 65 13.53 2.25 -6.13
CA THR A 65 14.65 1.35 -6.43
C THR A 65 14.13 -0.02 -6.84
N THR A 66 14.46 -0.47 -8.05
CA THR A 66 13.97 -1.74 -8.61
C THR A 66 15.05 -2.81 -8.63
N ALA A 67 14.64 -4.06 -8.39
CA ALA A 67 15.41 -5.27 -8.61
C ALA A 67 15.07 -5.95 -9.96
N LEU A 68 14.21 -5.31 -10.77
CA LEU A 68 13.93 -5.75 -12.13
C LEU A 68 15.13 -5.46 -13.03
N ALA A 69 15.50 -6.45 -13.83
CA ALA A 69 16.51 -6.35 -14.86
C ALA A 69 15.86 -6.25 -16.23
N ALA A 70 16.59 -5.72 -17.23
CA ALA A 70 16.11 -5.66 -18.61
C ALA A 70 15.65 -7.04 -19.16
N SER A 71 16.21 -8.15 -18.65
CA SER A 71 15.81 -9.51 -19.00
C SER A 71 14.42 -9.91 -18.51
N ASP A 72 13.84 -9.19 -17.56
CA ASP A 72 12.49 -9.44 -17.03
C ASP A 72 11.40 -8.84 -17.95
N PHE A 73 11.80 -8.03 -18.96
CA PHE A 73 10.88 -7.36 -19.88
C PHE A 73 10.77 -8.11 -21.21
N ASN A 74 9.62 -7.94 -21.87
CA ASN A 74 9.26 -8.59 -23.12
C ASN A 74 9.31 -7.61 -24.31
N GLU A 75 8.78 -8.02 -25.46
CA GLU A 75 8.77 -7.24 -26.72
C GLU A 75 7.90 -5.97 -26.67
N ASP A 76 7.09 -5.79 -25.62
CA ASP A 76 6.24 -4.60 -25.45
C ASP A 76 7.05 -3.37 -24.95
N TYR A 77 8.36 -3.56 -24.71
CA TYR A 77 9.26 -2.55 -24.19
C TYR A 77 10.48 -2.36 -25.09
N ASP A 78 10.91 -1.11 -25.20
CA ASP A 78 12.14 -0.73 -25.89
C ASP A 78 13.32 -0.90 -24.92
N ILE A 79 14.15 -1.91 -25.17
CA ILE A 79 15.30 -2.25 -24.34
C ILE A 79 16.59 -1.73 -25.00
N SER A 80 17.30 -0.85 -24.31
CA SER A 80 18.59 -0.31 -24.75
C SER A 80 19.66 -0.58 -23.69
N GLY A 81 20.29 -1.75 -23.77
CA GLY A 81 21.28 -2.20 -22.79
C GLY A 81 20.60 -2.54 -21.46
N ALA A 82 20.83 -1.71 -20.44
CA ALA A 82 20.19 -1.87 -19.12
C ALA A 82 18.95 -0.98 -18.94
N ASP A 83 18.77 0.01 -19.82
CA ASP A 83 17.61 0.89 -19.80
C ASP A 83 16.40 0.24 -20.49
N VAL A 84 15.21 0.45 -19.94
CA VAL A 84 13.95 -0.06 -20.48
C VAL A 84 12.93 1.09 -20.55
N GLN A 85 12.22 1.20 -21.67
CA GLN A 85 11.16 2.21 -21.86
C GLN A 85 9.88 1.56 -22.38
N SER A 86 8.71 2.04 -21.94
CA SER A 86 7.45 1.61 -22.55
C SER A 86 7.28 2.22 -23.93
N GLN A 87 6.66 1.46 -24.84
CA GLN A 87 6.18 2.00 -26.12
C GLN A 87 4.98 2.94 -25.94
N GLU A 88 4.22 2.75 -24.85
CA GLU A 88 3.14 3.65 -24.44
C GLU A 88 3.74 4.99 -23.99
N THR A 89 3.24 6.07 -24.58
CA THR A 89 3.66 7.44 -24.28
C THR A 89 2.49 8.28 -23.79
N GLY A 90 2.76 9.20 -22.86
CA GLY A 90 1.82 10.25 -22.48
C GLY A 90 1.62 11.29 -23.60
N ASP A 91 0.74 12.25 -23.34
CA ASP A 91 0.41 13.34 -24.28
C ASP A 91 1.61 14.22 -24.66
N ASP A 92 2.66 14.23 -23.84
CA ASP A 92 3.92 14.94 -24.06
C ASP A 92 4.94 14.14 -24.88
N GLY A 93 4.57 12.93 -25.33
CA GLY A 93 5.41 12.01 -26.09
C GLY A 93 6.48 11.32 -25.23
N ARG A 94 6.43 11.41 -23.90
CA ARG A 94 7.34 10.70 -23.01
C ARG A 94 6.82 9.30 -22.71
N PRO A 95 7.70 8.29 -22.61
CA PRO A 95 7.33 6.95 -22.18
C PRO A 95 6.69 6.95 -20.78
N SER A 96 5.54 6.31 -20.63
CA SER A 96 4.82 6.20 -19.36
C SER A 96 5.55 5.33 -18.32
N LEU A 97 6.53 4.52 -18.75
CA LEU A 97 7.46 3.80 -17.89
C LEU A 97 8.88 3.98 -18.39
N ARG A 98 9.80 4.24 -17.45
CA ARG A 98 11.24 4.27 -17.69
C ARG A 98 11.98 3.59 -16.56
N ILE A 99 12.89 2.70 -16.93
CA ILE A 99 13.86 2.09 -16.02
C ILE A 99 15.23 2.54 -16.46
N SER A 100 15.92 3.18 -15.53
CA SER A 100 17.33 3.50 -15.63
C SER A 100 17.97 3.02 -14.34
N PRO A 101 18.50 1.78 -14.32
CA PRO A 101 18.91 1.12 -13.09
C PRO A 101 19.85 1.99 -12.25
N PRO A 102 19.63 2.05 -10.92
CA PRO A 102 18.74 1.18 -10.14
C PRO A 102 17.30 1.70 -10.00
N THR A 103 16.90 2.74 -10.73
CA THR A 103 15.62 3.42 -10.52
C THR A 103 14.61 3.09 -11.61
N VAL A 104 13.35 2.89 -11.19
CA VAL A 104 12.19 2.86 -12.08
C VAL A 104 11.32 4.10 -11.85
N SER A 105 10.69 4.58 -12.91
CA SER A 105 9.75 5.70 -12.93
C SER A 105 8.51 5.27 -13.70
N VAL A 106 7.34 5.39 -13.07
CA VAL A 106 6.04 5.04 -13.66
C VAL A 106 5.06 6.19 -13.53
N GLU A 107 4.35 6.47 -14.62
CA GLU A 107 3.44 7.62 -14.75
C GLU A 107 1.97 7.23 -14.85
N THR A 108 1.63 5.95 -15.01
CA THR A 108 0.24 5.49 -15.15
C THR A 108 -0.02 4.18 -14.40
N PHE A 109 -1.27 3.95 -14.01
CA PHE A 109 -1.69 2.68 -13.42
C PHE A 109 -1.67 1.53 -14.43
N SER A 110 -1.89 1.81 -15.72
CA SER A 110 -1.73 0.84 -16.80
C SER A 110 -0.34 0.20 -16.79
N GLN A 111 0.70 1.02 -16.62
CA GLN A 111 2.07 0.53 -16.56
C GLN A 111 2.38 -0.15 -15.21
N LEU A 112 1.82 0.31 -14.09
CA LEU A 112 1.93 -0.40 -12.81
C LEU A 112 1.33 -1.81 -12.89
N SER A 113 0.17 -1.96 -13.52
CA SER A 113 -0.50 -3.25 -13.70
C SER A 113 0.34 -4.22 -14.54
N LYS A 114 0.90 -3.74 -15.66
CA LYS A 114 1.84 -4.53 -16.49
C LYS A 114 3.10 -4.92 -15.72
N LEU A 115 3.71 -3.98 -15.00
CA LEU A 115 4.91 -4.23 -14.20
C LEU A 115 4.64 -5.25 -13.10
N ALA A 116 3.49 -5.15 -12.41
CA ALA A 116 3.08 -6.13 -11.42
C ALA A 116 2.98 -7.55 -12.02
N GLN A 117 2.31 -7.69 -13.17
CA GLN A 117 2.20 -8.97 -13.87
C GLN A 117 3.56 -9.55 -14.31
N LEU A 118 4.50 -8.71 -14.74
CA LEU A 118 5.85 -9.12 -15.15
C LEU A 118 6.74 -9.49 -13.96
N SER A 119 6.55 -8.83 -12.82
CA SER A 119 7.44 -8.95 -11.66
C SER A 119 7.44 -10.33 -11.02
N GLY A 120 6.38 -11.13 -11.20
CA GLY A 120 6.26 -12.49 -10.70
C GLY A 120 6.63 -12.58 -9.21
N ALA A 121 7.63 -13.41 -8.88
CA ALA A 121 8.09 -13.59 -7.50
C ALA A 121 8.71 -12.33 -6.87
N LYS A 122 9.11 -11.33 -7.67
CA LYS A 122 9.69 -10.06 -7.20
C LYS A 122 8.62 -9.01 -6.85
N GLY A 123 7.35 -9.25 -7.20
CA GLY A 123 6.26 -8.29 -7.04
C GLY A 123 6.10 -7.69 -5.64
N PRO A 124 6.07 -8.50 -4.56
CA PRO A 124 5.96 -7.97 -3.21
C PRO A 124 7.15 -7.07 -2.80
N ALA A 125 8.35 -7.36 -3.28
CA ALA A 125 9.54 -6.56 -3.01
C ALA A 125 9.50 -5.22 -3.77
N GLU A 126 9.10 -5.23 -5.04
CA GLU A 126 8.90 -4.03 -5.85
C GLU A 126 7.81 -3.13 -5.26
N LEU A 127 6.66 -3.72 -4.90
CA LEU A 127 5.56 -2.98 -4.29
C LEU A 127 5.97 -2.35 -2.96
N ARG A 128 6.72 -3.09 -2.13
CA ARG A 128 7.28 -2.56 -0.88
C ARG A 128 8.19 -1.36 -1.13
N ALA A 129 9.16 -1.48 -2.04
CA ALA A 129 10.06 -0.38 -2.39
C ALA A 129 9.29 0.84 -2.94
N CYS A 130 8.28 0.61 -3.77
CA CYS A 130 7.38 1.64 -4.27
C CYS A 130 6.66 2.38 -3.13
N LEU A 131 6.09 1.65 -2.17
CA LEU A 131 5.37 2.24 -1.03
C LEU A 131 6.29 3.03 -0.09
N GLU A 132 7.52 2.56 0.12
CA GLU A 132 8.51 3.20 0.98
C GLU A 132 9.01 4.53 0.40
N GLU A 133 9.33 4.55 -0.90
CA GLU A 133 9.89 5.72 -1.59
C GLU A 133 8.82 6.73 -2.06
N ASN A 134 7.54 6.34 -2.08
CA ASN A 134 6.44 7.20 -2.52
C ASN A 134 5.44 7.49 -1.40
N ARG A 135 5.92 8.10 -0.30
CA ARG A 135 5.03 8.69 0.70
C ARG A 135 4.10 9.71 0.02
N GLY A 136 2.84 9.73 0.46
CA GLY A 136 1.84 10.59 -0.18
C GLY A 136 1.32 10.12 -1.56
N LEU A 137 1.35 8.82 -1.90
CA LEU A 137 0.84 8.27 -3.17
C LEU A 137 -0.37 8.99 -3.79
N VAL A 138 -1.46 9.19 -3.03
CA VAL A 138 -2.67 9.84 -3.56
C VAL A 138 -2.40 11.27 -4.05
N VAL A 139 -1.54 12.02 -3.36
CA VAL A 139 -1.12 13.36 -3.76
C VAL A 139 -0.27 13.33 -5.02
N LYS A 140 0.63 12.34 -5.15
CA LYS A 140 1.44 12.16 -6.37
C LYS A 140 0.58 11.78 -7.57
N ILE A 141 -0.43 10.94 -7.35
CA ILE A 141 -1.31 10.45 -8.42
C ILE A 141 -2.29 11.54 -8.84
N LEU A 142 -3.07 12.08 -7.90
CA LEU A 142 -4.22 12.97 -8.17
C LEU A 142 -3.91 14.46 -7.99
N GLY A 143 -2.87 14.79 -7.23
CA GLY A 143 -2.50 16.16 -6.87
C GLY A 143 -2.94 16.59 -5.47
N PRO A 144 -2.52 17.80 -5.03
CA PRO A 144 -2.80 18.31 -3.69
C PRO A 144 -4.28 18.57 -3.38
N SER A 145 -5.10 18.90 -4.39
CA SER A 145 -6.52 19.22 -4.20
C SER A 145 -7.33 18.05 -3.63
N PHE A 146 -6.94 16.81 -3.94
CA PHE A 146 -7.54 15.60 -3.39
C PHE A 146 -7.01 15.24 -2.00
N ALA A 147 -5.84 15.76 -1.60
CA ALA A 147 -5.26 15.55 -0.27
C ALA A 147 -6.11 16.22 0.83
N ALA A 148 -6.65 17.41 0.54
CA ALA A 148 -7.49 18.15 1.49
C ALA A 148 -8.82 17.43 1.80
N VAL A 149 -9.36 16.69 0.82
CA VAL A 149 -10.56 15.85 1.01
C VAL A 149 -10.26 14.63 1.89
N LEU A 150 -9.06 14.04 1.78
CA LEU A 150 -8.58 12.94 2.62
C LEU A 150 -8.43 13.32 4.10
N GLU A 151 -8.14 14.58 4.40
CA GLU A 151 -7.96 15.09 5.77
C GLU A 151 -9.30 15.47 6.44
N GLY A 152 -10.43 15.30 5.75
CA GLY A 152 -11.77 15.50 6.31
C GLY A 152 -12.20 16.95 6.44
N ASP A 153 -11.47 17.89 5.83
CA ASP A 153 -11.71 19.33 5.96
C ASP A 153 -12.59 19.91 4.83
N ALA A 154 -12.96 19.10 3.83
CA ALA A 154 -13.64 19.60 2.64
C ALA A 154 -14.68 18.62 2.08
N ASP A 155 -15.91 19.11 1.85
CA ASP A 155 -16.95 18.37 1.11
C ASP A 155 -16.44 18.01 -0.29
N THR A 156 -16.84 16.88 -0.87
CA THR A 156 -16.50 16.46 -2.26
C THR A 156 -16.80 17.54 -3.31
N SER A 157 -17.69 18.49 -2.98
CA SER A 157 -18.03 19.68 -3.76
C SER A 157 -16.88 20.71 -3.88
N THR A 158 -15.88 20.67 -3.01
CA THR A 158 -14.72 21.59 -3.00
C THR A 158 -13.61 21.19 -3.97
N LEU A 159 -13.62 19.94 -4.47
CA LEU A 159 -12.74 19.49 -5.57
C LEU A 159 -12.90 20.35 -6.84
N GLN A 160 -13.99 21.11 -6.93
CA GLN A 160 -14.32 21.97 -8.07
C GLN A 160 -13.73 23.39 -7.97
N LEU A 161 -13.06 23.77 -6.88
CA LEU A 161 -12.81 25.18 -6.58
C LEU A 161 -11.41 25.73 -6.92
N ASP A 162 -10.40 24.89 -7.20
CA ASP A 162 -9.07 25.41 -7.61
C ASP A 162 -8.88 25.53 -9.14
N ASP A 163 -9.73 24.89 -9.94
CA ASP A 163 -9.66 24.94 -11.42
C ASP A 163 -10.66 25.95 -12.01
N GLN A 164 -10.74 27.14 -11.43
CA GLN A 164 -11.66 28.15 -11.91
C GLN A 164 -11.16 28.80 -13.21
N GLN A 165 -11.93 28.53 -14.28
CA GLN A 165 -11.96 29.16 -15.61
C GLN A 165 -11.21 28.45 -16.75
N ARG A 166 -11.72 27.30 -17.21
CA ARG A 166 -12.12 27.12 -18.63
C ARG A 166 -13.31 26.18 -18.74
N ALA A 167 -14.29 26.57 -19.56
CA ALA A 167 -15.43 25.75 -19.94
C ALA A 167 -14.99 24.73 -21.00
N ASP A 168 -14.07 23.83 -20.64
CA ASP A 168 -13.54 22.81 -21.55
C ASP A 168 -14.09 21.44 -21.12
N GLN A 169 -14.78 20.76 -22.04
CA GLN A 169 -15.37 19.42 -21.84
C GLN A 169 -14.31 18.39 -21.39
N GLN A 170 -13.07 18.54 -21.87
CA GLN A 170 -11.91 17.73 -21.51
C GLN A 170 -11.53 17.83 -20.02
N LEU A 171 -11.67 19.01 -19.40
CA LEU A 171 -11.39 19.19 -17.96
C LEU A 171 -12.47 18.52 -17.10
N ALA A 172 -13.72 18.52 -17.56
CA ALA A 172 -14.80 17.82 -16.86
C ALA A 172 -14.59 16.30 -16.90
N GLU A 173 -14.18 15.76 -18.05
CA GLU A 173 -13.85 14.34 -18.20
C GLU A 173 -12.63 13.94 -17.34
N ASP A 174 -11.56 14.74 -17.35
CA ASP A 174 -10.38 14.50 -16.49
C ASP A 174 -10.72 14.57 -15.00
N CYS A 175 -11.58 15.51 -14.60
CA CYS A 175 -12.06 15.61 -13.22
C CYS A 175 -12.91 14.38 -12.82
N GLU A 176 -13.79 13.92 -13.71
CA GLU A 176 -14.59 12.70 -13.47
C GLU A 176 -13.69 11.47 -13.29
N VAL A 177 -12.67 11.29 -14.15
CA VAL A 177 -11.70 10.19 -14.04
C VAL A 177 -10.95 10.26 -12.72
N LYS A 178 -10.47 11.43 -12.29
CA LYS A 178 -9.79 11.60 -11.00
C LYS A 178 -10.68 11.27 -9.81
N VAL A 179 -11.95 11.68 -9.84
CA VAL A 179 -12.92 11.35 -8.78
C VAL A 179 -13.18 9.85 -8.73
N LYS A 180 -13.34 9.18 -9.88
CA LYS A 180 -13.48 7.72 -9.92
C LYS A 180 -12.24 7.02 -9.40
N LEU A 181 -11.05 7.45 -9.83
CA LEU A 181 -9.77 6.91 -9.37
C LEU A 181 -9.62 7.08 -7.85
N TYR A 182 -10.01 8.24 -7.31
CA TYR A 182 -10.05 8.47 -5.86
C TYR A 182 -10.95 7.46 -5.13
N LEU A 183 -12.17 7.25 -5.62
CA LEU A 183 -13.12 6.31 -5.02
C LEU A 183 -12.62 4.86 -5.05
N LEU A 184 -11.94 4.46 -6.13
CA LEU A 184 -11.33 3.13 -6.23
C LEU A 184 -10.20 2.94 -5.22
N LEU A 185 -9.35 3.96 -5.05
CA LEU A 185 -8.29 3.94 -4.05
C LEU A 185 -8.86 3.92 -2.61
N GLN A 186 -9.96 4.63 -2.37
CA GLN A 186 -10.66 4.59 -1.09
C GLN A 186 -11.29 3.21 -0.84
N HIS A 187 -11.88 2.60 -1.86
CA HIS A 187 -12.46 1.26 -1.76
C HIS A 187 -11.39 0.21 -1.39
N LEU A 188 -10.21 0.28 -2.02
CA LEU A 188 -9.07 -0.56 -1.64
C LEU A 188 -8.67 -0.33 -0.18
N ASP A 189 -8.57 0.92 0.25
CA ASP A 189 -8.18 1.28 1.63
C ASP A 189 -9.16 0.67 2.66
N ASP A 190 -10.48 0.74 2.39
CA ASP A 190 -11.53 0.11 3.20
C ASP A 190 -11.44 -1.42 3.19
N GLN A 191 -11.17 -2.03 2.02
CA GLN A 191 -10.99 -3.47 1.89
C GLN A 191 -9.80 -3.96 2.72
N LEU A 192 -8.65 -3.28 2.63
CA LEU A 192 -7.45 -3.62 3.39
C LEU A 192 -7.67 -3.49 4.91
N LEU A 193 -8.40 -2.46 5.36
CA LEU A 193 -8.81 -2.34 6.76
C LEU A 193 -9.70 -3.49 7.21
N SER A 194 -10.69 -3.85 6.40
CA SER A 194 -11.61 -4.93 6.75
C SER A 194 -10.88 -6.27 6.84
N SER A 195 -9.97 -6.55 5.89
CA SER A 195 -9.13 -7.75 5.85
C SER A 195 -8.25 -7.84 7.10
N THR A 196 -7.50 -6.78 7.40
CA THR A 196 -6.63 -6.73 8.60
C THR A 196 -7.39 -6.84 9.91
N LEU A 197 -8.57 -6.24 10.03
CA LEU A 197 -9.42 -6.39 11.22
C LEU A 197 -9.86 -7.84 11.38
N THR A 198 -10.25 -8.51 10.29
CA THR A 198 -10.63 -9.93 10.38
C THR A 198 -9.47 -10.82 10.81
N ASP A 199 -8.25 -10.55 10.36
CA ASP A 199 -7.07 -11.32 10.74
C ASP A 199 -6.64 -11.02 12.19
N PHE A 200 -6.70 -9.77 12.61
CA PHE A 200 -6.49 -9.40 14.01
C PHE A 200 -7.53 -10.04 14.93
N SER A 201 -8.79 -10.14 14.50
CA SER A 201 -9.85 -10.84 15.25
C SER A 201 -9.56 -12.33 15.40
N LYS A 202 -8.97 -12.98 14.39
CA LYS A 202 -8.55 -14.39 14.47
C LYS A 202 -7.33 -14.57 15.39
N GLU A 203 -6.37 -13.65 15.39
CA GLU A 203 -5.20 -13.68 16.28
C GLU A 203 -5.53 -13.34 17.74
N VAL A 204 -6.44 -12.38 17.97
CA VAL A 204 -6.92 -11.97 19.31
C VAL A 204 -7.96 -12.95 19.88
N GLY A 205 -8.38 -13.94 19.09
CA GLY A 205 -9.06 -15.12 19.56
C GLY A 205 -8.15 -15.92 20.49
N LEU A 206 -8.01 -15.49 21.74
CA LEU A 206 -7.44 -16.27 22.83
C LEU A 206 -8.15 -17.62 22.84
N SER A 207 -7.52 -18.64 22.25
CA SER A 207 -8.13 -19.96 22.22
C SER A 207 -8.31 -20.42 23.68
N PRO A 208 -9.49 -20.97 24.05
CA PRO A 208 -9.70 -21.45 25.42
C PRO A 208 -8.62 -22.44 25.87
N SER A 209 -8.03 -23.18 24.92
CA SER A 209 -6.87 -24.05 25.13
C SER A 209 -5.59 -23.28 25.48
N ALA A 210 -5.28 -22.16 24.80
CA ALA A 210 -4.10 -21.35 25.12
C ALA A 210 -4.22 -20.74 26.53
N VAL A 211 -5.40 -20.16 26.84
CA VAL A 211 -5.67 -19.61 28.19
C VAL A 211 -5.60 -20.69 29.25
N LYS A 212 -6.13 -21.90 28.97
CA LYS A 212 -6.05 -23.04 29.89
C LYS A 212 -4.60 -23.49 30.12
N ASN A 213 -3.78 -23.55 29.07
CA ASN A 213 -2.36 -23.94 29.17
C ASN A 213 -1.56 -22.93 29.99
N GLU A 214 -1.80 -21.63 29.81
CA GLU A 214 -1.17 -20.58 30.63
C GLU A 214 -1.62 -20.65 32.09
N VAL A 215 -2.91 -20.90 32.33
CA VAL A 215 -3.43 -21.12 33.69
C VAL A 215 -2.81 -22.38 34.33
N GLU A 216 -2.57 -23.44 33.57
CA GLU A 216 -1.88 -24.65 34.05
C GLU A 216 -0.40 -24.37 34.36
N LEU A 217 0.31 -23.62 33.53
CA LEU A 217 1.67 -23.14 33.81
C LEU A 217 1.71 -22.33 35.10
N LEU A 218 0.80 -21.37 35.26
CA LEU A 218 0.70 -20.54 36.47
C LEU A 218 0.36 -21.38 37.72
N LYS A 219 -0.47 -22.42 37.60
CA LYS A 219 -0.72 -23.38 38.67
C LYS A 219 0.54 -24.17 39.04
N GLY A 220 1.42 -24.48 38.08
CA GLY A 220 2.71 -25.12 38.34
C GLY A 220 3.63 -24.30 39.25
N PHE A 221 3.49 -22.97 39.25
CA PHE A 221 4.22 -22.06 40.15
C PHE A 221 3.55 -21.89 41.54
N CYS A 222 2.37 -22.49 41.76
CA CYS A 222 1.70 -22.57 43.05
C CYS A 222 2.11 -23.84 43.81
N SER A 223 3.37 -23.94 44.25
CA SER A 223 3.84 -25.04 45.11
C SER A 223 3.63 -24.75 46.60
N GLU A 224 3.50 -25.80 47.41
CA GLU A 224 3.40 -25.67 48.88
C GLU A 224 4.80 -25.48 49.50
N GLY A 225 5.04 -24.32 50.12
CA GLY A 225 6.28 -24.02 50.84
C GLY A 225 6.64 -22.52 50.88
N ASN A 226 7.68 -22.18 51.65
CA ASN A 226 8.15 -20.80 51.86
C ASN A 226 8.87 -20.17 50.64
N LYS A 227 9.08 -20.93 49.55
CA LYS A 227 9.68 -20.47 48.28
C LYS A 227 8.65 -20.32 47.14
N ARG A 228 7.36 -20.15 47.46
CA ARG A 228 6.34 -20.00 46.42
C ARG A 228 6.35 -18.59 45.82
N VAL A 229 6.21 -18.52 44.50
CA VAL A 229 6.11 -17.24 43.76
C VAL A 229 4.65 -16.77 43.68
N LEU A 230 3.69 -17.70 43.61
CA LEU A 230 2.25 -17.41 43.55
C LEU A 230 1.47 -18.12 44.67
N LYS A 231 0.47 -17.42 45.24
CA LYS A 231 -0.36 -17.93 46.36
C LYS A 231 -1.47 -18.88 45.92
N SER A 232 -2.19 -18.52 44.87
CA SER A 232 -3.18 -19.36 44.21
C SER A 232 -3.63 -18.67 42.93
N VAL A 233 -4.09 -19.46 41.96
CA VAL A 233 -4.71 -18.97 40.72
C VAL A 233 -6.08 -19.62 40.59
N ARG A 234 -7.14 -18.80 40.53
CA ARG A 234 -8.50 -19.24 40.25
C ARG A 234 -8.94 -18.65 38.93
N TYR A 235 -9.13 -19.52 37.94
CA TYR A 235 -9.73 -19.15 36.66
C TYR A 235 -11.22 -19.39 36.76
N THR A 236 -12.02 -18.32 36.61
CA THR A 236 -13.47 -18.40 36.50
C THR A 236 -13.85 -18.03 35.07
N SER A 237 -14.08 -19.03 34.22
CA SER A 237 -14.71 -18.80 32.93
C SER A 237 -16.17 -18.39 33.18
N GLY A 238 -16.43 -17.09 33.17
CA GLY A 238 -17.78 -16.55 33.24
C GLY A 238 -18.45 -16.66 31.87
N LEU A 239 -18.96 -17.85 31.54
CA LEU A 239 -19.90 -18.07 30.44
C LEU A 239 -20.92 -19.11 30.95
N ASN A 240 -22.06 -18.60 31.41
CA ASN A 240 -23.33 -19.33 31.42
C ASN A 240 -23.99 -19.18 30.06
#